data_AF-A0A120CTP6-F1
#
_entry.id   AF-A0A120CTP6-F1
#
_cell.length_a   1.000
_cell.length_b   1.000
_cell.length_c   1.000
_cell.angle_alpha   90.00
_cell.angle_beta   90.00
_cell.angle_gamma   90.00
#
_symmetry.space_group_name_H-M   'P 1'
#
loop_
_entity.id
_entity.type
_entity.pdbx_description
1 polymer ?
#
loop_
_entity_poly.entity_id
_entity_poly.type
_entity_poly.pdbx_seq_one_letter_code
_entity_poly.pdbx_strand_id
1 'polypeptide(L)'
;MQSKSAAIHVCALRHIPDVIAETGARHLISAINAELAPQTPSALSPDRHLRLDMHDIVDALPGAEPPAVDHVHRLIDFAQSWDGEAPLLIHCFAGLSRSTAAAFITLCALNPKAPEDRIALALRAASDTAVPNRRFVALADNIMRRQGRMLAAVENMGRNRIAAECVPFRVESYYAAAETARVA
;
A
#
# COMPACT_ATOMS: atom_id res chain seq x y z
N MET A 1 16.52 -17.65 -9.40
CA MET A 1 15.46 -16.82 -8.76
C MET A 1 15.74 -15.40 -9.20
N GLN A 2 14.99 -14.89 -10.17
CA GLN A 2 15.22 -13.53 -10.66
C GLN A 2 14.98 -12.55 -9.51
N SER A 3 15.91 -11.61 -9.33
CA SER A 3 15.82 -10.59 -8.29
C SER A 3 14.69 -9.64 -8.67
N LYS A 4 13.52 -9.81 -8.05
CA LYS A 4 12.44 -8.82 -8.14
C LYS A 4 13.03 -7.47 -7.69
N SER A 5 13.02 -6.46 -8.59
CA SER A 5 13.73 -5.19 -8.37
C SER A 5 12.86 -3.96 -8.65
N ALA A 6 11.60 -4.13 -9.06
CA ALA A 6 10.71 -3.01 -9.35
C ALA A 6 10.19 -2.35 -8.07
N ALA A 7 10.11 -1.01 -8.06
CA ALA A 7 9.61 -0.23 -6.92
C ALA A 7 8.07 -0.20 -6.84
N ILE A 8 7.55 0.17 -5.67
CA ILE A 8 6.15 0.53 -5.49
C ILE A 8 6.03 2.04 -5.45
N HIS A 9 5.14 2.59 -6.28
CA HIS A 9 4.82 4.01 -6.34
C HIS A 9 3.47 4.27 -5.69
N VAL A 10 3.35 5.42 -5.03
CA VAL A 10 2.11 5.88 -4.40
C VAL A 10 1.79 7.30 -4.83
N CYS A 11 0.53 7.55 -5.18
CA CYS A 11 0.09 8.89 -5.54
C CYS A 11 -1.39 9.17 -5.20
N ALA A 12 -1.81 10.43 -5.40
CA ALA A 12 -3.20 10.84 -5.42
C ALA A 12 -3.86 10.52 -6.78
N LEU A 13 -5.19 10.42 -6.81
CA LEU A 13 -5.98 10.03 -8.00
C LEU A 13 -5.59 10.83 -9.26
N ARG A 14 -5.39 12.15 -9.11
CA ARG A 14 -5.09 13.03 -10.25
C ARG A 14 -3.72 12.79 -10.90
N HIS A 15 -2.78 12.18 -10.16
CA HIS A 15 -1.40 11.97 -10.63
C HIS A 15 -1.19 10.63 -11.32
N ILE A 16 -2.23 9.79 -11.44
CA ILE A 16 -2.11 8.46 -12.06
C ILE A 16 -1.52 8.52 -13.47
N PRO A 17 -2.01 9.39 -14.39
CA PRO A 17 -1.48 9.42 -15.76
C PRO A 17 0.01 9.75 -15.80
N ASP A 18 0.43 10.78 -15.06
CA ASP A 18 1.81 11.26 -15.02
C ASP A 18 2.74 10.21 -14.41
N VAL A 19 2.35 9.61 -13.27
CA VAL A 19 3.18 8.58 -12.62
C VAL A 19 3.30 7.33 -13.49
N ILE A 20 2.25 6.92 -14.21
CA ILE A 20 2.35 5.80 -15.16
C ILE A 20 3.33 6.14 -16.30
N ALA A 21 3.21 7.34 -16.87
CA ALA A 21 4.08 7.77 -17.97
C ALA A 21 5.55 7.87 -17.55
N GLU A 22 5.83 8.38 -16.35
CA GLU A 22 7.18 8.58 -15.82
C GLU A 22 7.84 7.27 -15.39
N THR A 23 7.09 6.35 -14.77
CA THR A 23 7.64 5.16 -14.13
C THR A 23 7.54 3.91 -14.99
N GLY A 24 6.66 3.91 -15.99
CA GLY A 24 6.34 2.72 -16.76
C GLY A 24 5.60 1.66 -15.95
N ALA A 25 4.89 2.04 -14.87
CA ALA A 25 4.12 1.13 -14.04
C ALA A 25 3.13 0.30 -14.89
N ARG A 26 3.15 -1.02 -14.68
CA ARG A 26 2.29 -1.97 -15.41
C ARG A 26 1.29 -2.70 -14.52
N HIS A 27 1.23 -2.34 -13.24
CA HIS A 27 0.23 -2.81 -12.30
C HIS A 27 -0.34 -1.63 -11.53
N LEU A 28 -1.64 -1.67 -11.23
CA LEU A 28 -2.37 -0.61 -10.55
C LEU A 28 -3.24 -1.18 -9.43
N ILE A 29 -3.17 -0.58 -8.24
CA ILE A 29 -4.11 -0.80 -7.14
C ILE A 29 -4.85 0.50 -6.88
N SER A 30 -6.17 0.48 -7.06
CA SER A 30 -7.08 1.57 -6.68
C SER A 30 -7.76 1.24 -5.36
N ALA A 31 -7.36 1.90 -4.28
CA ALA A 31 -8.05 1.83 -2.98
C ALA A 31 -8.90 3.10 -2.79
N ILE A 32 -10.09 3.10 -3.38
CA ILE A 32 -10.97 4.27 -3.48
C ILE A 32 -12.43 3.81 -3.58
N ASN A 33 -13.39 4.67 -3.27
CA ASN A 33 -14.80 4.35 -3.44
C ASN A 33 -15.18 4.27 -4.92
N ALA A 34 -16.15 3.42 -5.26
CA ALA A 34 -16.55 3.13 -6.64
C ALA A 34 -16.89 4.38 -7.46
N GLU A 35 -17.48 5.42 -6.85
CA GLU A 35 -17.89 6.63 -7.56
C GLU A 35 -16.70 7.41 -8.14
N LEU A 36 -15.52 7.26 -7.54
CA LEU A 36 -14.29 7.94 -7.94
C LEU A 36 -13.27 6.97 -8.56
N ALA A 37 -13.60 5.69 -8.68
CA ALA A 37 -12.67 4.68 -9.18
C ALA A 37 -12.35 4.93 -10.66
N PRO A 38 -11.05 5.04 -11.02
CA PRO A 38 -10.69 5.26 -12.41
C PRO A 38 -10.96 4.02 -13.26
N GLN A 39 -11.22 4.27 -14.54
CA GLN A 39 -11.14 3.22 -15.56
C GLN A 39 -9.70 2.69 -15.64
N THR A 40 -9.53 1.47 -16.14
CA THR A 40 -8.18 0.93 -16.32
C THR A 40 -7.49 1.78 -17.36
N PRO A 41 -6.32 2.39 -17.06
CA PRO A 41 -5.60 3.17 -18.06
C PRO A 41 -5.24 2.28 -19.25
N SER A 42 -5.30 2.81 -20.47
CA SER A 42 -5.12 2.02 -21.71
C SER A 42 -3.78 1.30 -21.82
N ALA A 43 -2.75 1.78 -21.11
CA ALA A 43 -1.44 1.15 -21.02
C ALA A 43 -1.42 -0.14 -20.16
N LEU A 44 -2.49 -0.42 -19.42
CA LEU A 44 -2.62 -1.55 -18.49
C LEU A 44 -3.67 -2.55 -18.98
N SER A 45 -3.34 -3.83 -18.87
CA SER A 45 -4.34 -4.89 -19.03
C SER A 45 -5.29 -4.93 -17.83
N PRO A 46 -6.60 -5.21 -18.00
CA PRO A 46 -7.57 -5.24 -16.89
C PRO A 46 -7.20 -6.16 -15.72
N ASP A 47 -6.55 -7.29 -15.99
CA ASP A 47 -6.05 -8.23 -14.97
C ASP A 47 -4.93 -7.65 -14.10
N ARG A 48 -4.27 -6.58 -14.54
CA ARG A 48 -3.23 -5.86 -13.79
C ARG A 48 -3.75 -4.65 -13.03
N HIS A 49 -5.07 -4.52 -12.92
CA HIS A 49 -5.72 -3.43 -12.19
C HIS A 49 -6.65 -3.97 -11.10
N LEU A 50 -6.16 -4.03 -9.87
CA LEU A 50 -6.97 -4.34 -8.70
C LEU A 50 -7.74 -3.10 -8.23
N ARG A 51 -9.06 -3.22 -8.13
CA ARG A 51 -9.95 -2.20 -7.53
C ARG A 51 -10.48 -2.68 -6.19
N LEU A 52 -10.23 -1.91 -5.15
CA LEU A 52 -10.72 -2.14 -3.80
C LEU A 52 -11.67 -1.00 -3.44
N ASP A 53 -12.97 -1.29 -3.54
CA ASP A 53 -14.03 -0.34 -3.27
C ASP A 53 -14.17 -0.11 -1.77
N MET A 54 -13.74 1.07 -1.30
CA MET A 54 -13.85 1.41 0.12
C MET A 54 -13.78 2.92 0.36
N HIS A 55 -14.45 3.35 1.41
CA HIS A 55 -14.38 4.68 1.99
C HIS A 55 -13.22 4.78 2.99
N ASP A 56 -12.69 5.99 3.18
CA ASP A 56 -11.56 6.24 4.09
C ASP A 56 -12.01 6.42 5.54
N ILE A 57 -12.63 5.37 6.09
CA ILE A 57 -13.24 5.39 7.42
C ILE A 57 -12.74 4.22 8.25
N VAL A 58 -12.71 4.41 9.57
CA VAL A 58 -12.28 3.39 10.54
C VAL A 58 -13.48 2.62 11.06
N ASP A 59 -14.58 3.32 11.35
CA ASP A 59 -15.83 2.73 11.82
C ASP A 59 -16.86 2.70 10.70
N ALA A 60 -17.70 1.68 10.69
CA ALA A 60 -18.79 1.59 9.72
C ALA A 60 -19.78 2.74 9.98
N LEU A 61 -20.13 3.45 8.91
CA LEU A 61 -21.13 4.51 8.93
C LEU A 61 -22.26 4.15 7.96
N PRO A 62 -23.52 4.49 8.25
CA PRO A 62 -24.61 4.27 7.31
C PRO A 62 -24.30 4.89 5.94
N GLY A 63 -24.37 4.07 4.89
CA GLY A 63 -24.08 4.50 3.52
C GLY A 63 -22.60 4.65 3.17
N ALA A 64 -21.67 4.20 4.03
CA ALA A 64 -20.25 4.18 3.73
C ALA A 64 -19.61 2.83 4.09
N GLU A 65 -18.79 2.33 3.16
CA GLU A 65 -18.14 1.02 3.28
C GLU A 65 -16.71 1.17 3.79
N PRO A 66 -16.37 0.79 5.03
CA PRO A 66 -14.99 0.82 5.51
C PRO A 66 -14.15 -0.29 4.85
N PRO A 67 -12.81 -0.24 5.00
CA PRO A 67 -11.97 -1.39 4.69
C PRO A 67 -12.50 -2.67 5.35
N ALA A 68 -12.57 -3.75 4.58
CA ALA A 68 -13.14 -5.03 4.96
C ALA A 68 -12.14 -6.18 4.73
N VAL A 69 -12.42 -7.34 5.32
CA VAL A 69 -11.58 -8.54 5.23
C VAL A 69 -11.34 -8.96 3.77
N ASP A 70 -12.37 -8.91 2.93
CA ASP A 70 -12.28 -9.23 1.49
C ASP A 70 -11.25 -8.33 0.77
N HIS A 71 -11.23 -7.03 1.08
CA HIS A 71 -10.26 -6.10 0.47
C HIS A 71 -8.82 -6.49 0.78
N VAL A 72 -8.57 -6.98 1.99
CA VAL A 72 -7.22 -7.41 2.39
C VAL A 72 -6.81 -8.70 1.69
N HIS A 73 -7.70 -9.69 1.61
CA HIS A 73 -7.40 -10.94 0.90
C HIS A 73 -7.04 -10.66 -0.56
N ARG A 74 -7.90 -9.90 -1.25
CA ARG A 74 -7.67 -9.52 -2.65
C ARG A 74 -6.37 -8.71 -2.84
N LEU A 75 -6.06 -7.83 -1.90
CA LEU A 75 -4.79 -7.07 -1.92
C LEU A 75 -3.57 -7.99 -1.76
N ILE A 76 -3.61 -8.92 -0.81
CA ILE A 76 -2.51 -9.87 -0.56
C ILE A 76 -2.32 -10.79 -1.76
N ASP A 77 -3.40 -11.36 -2.30
CA ASP A 77 -3.35 -12.26 -3.45
C ASP A 77 -2.78 -11.54 -4.68
N PHE A 78 -3.25 -10.31 -4.95
CA PHE A 78 -2.72 -9.50 -6.04
C PHE A 78 -1.23 -9.17 -5.84
N ALA A 79 -0.84 -8.75 -4.64
CA ALA A 79 0.57 -8.47 -4.30
C ALA A 79 1.46 -9.70 -4.49
N GLN A 80 1.01 -10.89 -4.09
CA GLN A 80 1.78 -12.13 -4.23
C GLN A 80 1.86 -12.61 -5.69
N SER A 81 0.83 -12.33 -6.48
CA SER A 81 0.82 -12.61 -7.93
C SER A 81 1.72 -11.66 -8.74
N TRP A 82 2.05 -10.48 -8.20
CA TRP A 82 2.91 -9.51 -8.88
C TRP A 82 4.33 -10.06 -9.09
N ASP A 83 4.74 -10.12 -10.36
CA ASP A 83 6.02 -10.67 -10.80
C ASP A 83 7.23 -9.80 -10.41
N GLY A 84 7.03 -8.50 -10.15
CA GLY A 84 8.10 -7.57 -9.81
C GLY A 84 8.98 -7.14 -11.00
N GLU A 85 8.54 -7.40 -12.24
CA GLU A 85 9.27 -7.05 -13.47
C GLU A 85 9.05 -5.58 -13.88
N ALA A 86 7.91 -5.00 -13.51
CA ALA A 86 7.58 -3.61 -13.74
C ALA A 86 6.94 -2.97 -12.50
N PRO A 87 7.09 -1.65 -12.30
CA PRO A 87 6.59 -0.98 -11.10
C PRO A 87 5.09 -1.18 -10.86
N LEU A 88 4.74 -1.21 -9.58
CA LEU A 88 3.37 -1.26 -9.08
C LEU A 88 2.96 0.14 -8.61
N LEU A 89 1.89 0.69 -9.16
CA LEU A 89 1.30 1.94 -8.69
C LEU A 89 0.13 1.67 -7.75
N ILE A 90 0.09 2.36 -6.63
CA ILE A 90 -1.00 2.30 -5.65
C ILE A 90 -1.54 3.70 -5.43
N HIS A 91 -2.86 3.90 -5.53
CA HIS A 91 -3.45 5.20 -5.30
C HIS A 91 -4.74 5.12 -4.48
N CYS A 92 -5.12 6.28 -3.95
CA CYS A 92 -6.45 6.56 -3.43
C CYS A 92 -6.83 7.96 -3.89
N PHE A 93 -7.77 8.64 -3.22
CA PHE A 93 -8.13 10.00 -3.59
C PHE A 93 -6.95 10.99 -3.40
N ALA A 94 -6.46 11.12 -2.16
CA ALA A 94 -5.42 12.09 -1.79
C ALA A 94 -4.01 11.49 -1.66
N GLY A 95 -3.87 10.17 -1.77
CA GLY A 95 -2.58 9.50 -1.60
C GLY A 95 -2.05 9.45 -0.15
N LEU A 96 -2.91 9.72 0.85
CA LEU A 96 -2.50 9.89 2.25
C LEU A 96 -2.76 8.66 3.13
N SER A 97 -3.94 8.01 3.01
CA SER A 97 -4.44 7.05 4.00
C SER A 97 -4.69 5.64 3.45
N ARG A 98 -5.70 5.45 2.59
CA ARG A 98 -5.97 4.12 1.99
C ARG A 98 -4.81 3.59 1.16
N SER A 99 -4.21 4.42 0.31
CA SER A 99 -3.08 4.01 -0.55
C SER A 99 -1.81 3.73 0.24
N THR A 100 -1.54 4.48 1.30
CA THR A 100 -0.37 4.28 2.15
C THR A 100 -0.54 3.03 3.03
N ALA A 101 -1.76 2.75 3.51
CA ALA A 101 -2.10 1.46 4.10
C ALA A 101 -1.96 0.30 3.11
N ALA A 102 -2.50 0.44 1.90
CA ALA A 102 -2.38 -0.59 0.87
C ALA A 102 -0.91 -0.86 0.50
N ALA A 103 -0.09 0.19 0.38
CA ALA A 103 1.35 0.05 0.15
C ALA A 103 2.04 -0.66 1.32
N PHE A 104 1.75 -0.27 2.56
CA PHE A 104 2.30 -0.92 3.75
C PHE A 104 1.94 -2.41 3.83
N ILE A 105 0.68 -2.76 3.59
CA ILE A 105 0.18 -4.14 3.58
C ILE A 105 0.86 -4.94 2.46
N THR A 106 0.93 -4.37 1.25
CA THR A 106 1.61 -4.97 0.10
C THR A 106 3.07 -5.29 0.43
N LEU A 107 3.80 -4.33 1.00
CA LEU A 107 5.19 -4.53 1.41
C LEU A 107 5.33 -5.60 2.49
N CYS A 108 4.45 -5.64 3.49
CA CYS A 108 4.47 -6.68 4.51
C CYS A 108 4.17 -8.06 3.92
N ALA A 109 3.32 -8.15 2.89
CA ALA A 109 2.97 -9.41 2.23
C ALA A 109 4.12 -9.93 1.36
N LEU A 110 4.80 -9.03 0.66
CA LEU A 110 6.01 -9.33 -0.13
C LEU A 110 7.22 -9.67 0.74
N ASN A 111 7.27 -9.13 1.96
CA ASN A 111 8.40 -9.27 2.87
C ASN A 111 7.99 -9.99 4.18
N PRO A 112 7.67 -11.31 4.14
CA PRO A 112 7.20 -12.06 5.30
C PRO A 112 8.17 -12.02 6.50
N LYS A 113 9.48 -11.88 6.23
CA LYS A 113 10.54 -11.91 7.25
C LYS A 113 11.10 -10.54 7.63
N ALA A 114 10.65 -9.47 6.96
CA ALA A 114 11.10 -8.12 7.31
C ALA A 114 10.34 -7.61 8.54
N PRO A 115 11.00 -6.86 9.43
CA PRO A 115 10.34 -6.13 10.50
C PRO A 115 9.35 -5.08 9.95
N GLU A 116 8.15 -5.02 10.51
CA GLU A 116 7.09 -4.11 10.06
C GLU A 116 7.43 -2.64 10.34
N ASP A 117 8.15 -2.36 11.43
CA ASP A 117 8.68 -1.04 11.79
C ASP A 117 9.64 -0.50 10.73
N ARG A 118 10.54 -1.35 10.21
CA ARG A 118 11.43 -0.99 9.10
C ARG A 118 10.65 -0.55 7.86
N ILE A 119 9.60 -1.28 7.51
CA ILE A 119 8.73 -0.96 6.37
C ILE A 119 7.96 0.34 6.63
N ALA A 120 7.39 0.51 7.82
CA ALA A 120 6.63 1.70 8.18
C ALA A 120 7.50 2.97 8.19
N LEU A 121 8.74 2.87 8.70
CA LEU A 121 9.70 3.97 8.68
C LEU A 121 10.17 4.31 7.27
N ALA A 122 10.37 3.31 6.40
CA ALA A 122 10.68 3.57 5.00
C ALA A 122 9.53 4.29 4.28
N LEU A 123 8.28 3.92 4.59
CA LEU A 123 7.10 4.61 4.07
C LEU A 123 7.02 6.07 4.56
N ARG A 124 7.29 6.33 5.85
CA ARG A 124 7.37 7.68 6.41
C ARG A 124 8.49 8.51 5.77
N ALA A 125 9.65 7.91 5.54
CA ALA A 125 10.79 8.58 4.92
C ALA A 125 10.49 8.96 3.46
N ALA A 126 9.74 8.11 2.75
CA ALA A 126 9.31 8.38 1.38
C ALA A 126 8.18 9.43 1.30
N SER A 127 7.34 9.54 2.33
CA SER A 127 6.28 10.54 2.39
C SER A 127 6.02 11.04 3.81
N ASP A 128 6.34 12.31 4.04
CA ASP A 128 6.07 13.02 5.29
C ASP A 128 4.57 13.21 5.56
N THR A 129 3.71 12.99 4.56
CA THR A 129 2.24 13.08 4.65
C THR A 129 1.54 11.74 4.81
N ALA A 130 2.26 10.61 4.78
CA ALA A 130 1.63 9.30 4.91
C ALA A 130 0.92 9.13 6.27
N VAL A 131 -0.36 8.73 6.26
CA VAL A 131 -1.16 8.42 7.45
C VAL A 131 -1.98 7.17 7.17
N PRO A 132 -1.38 5.97 7.19
CA PRO A 132 -2.06 4.72 6.84
C PRO A 132 -3.40 4.53 7.57
N ASN A 133 -4.45 4.14 6.82
CA ASN A 133 -5.73 3.77 7.40
C ASN A 133 -5.59 2.63 8.41
N ARG A 134 -5.79 2.94 9.69
CA ARG A 134 -5.56 2.02 10.82
C ARG A 134 -6.42 0.77 10.76
N ARG A 135 -7.69 0.89 10.33
CA ARG A 135 -8.59 -0.27 10.20
C ARG A 135 -8.06 -1.25 9.16
N PHE A 136 -7.67 -0.73 8.00
CA PHE A 136 -7.17 -1.57 6.92
C PHE A 136 -5.89 -2.32 7.35
N VAL A 137 -4.99 -1.61 8.02
CA VAL A 137 -3.76 -2.20 8.59
C VAL A 137 -4.06 -3.25 9.66
N ALA A 138 -5.01 -2.99 10.57
CA ALA A 138 -5.38 -3.93 11.63
C ALA A 138 -6.01 -5.22 11.08
N LEU A 139 -6.82 -5.12 10.02
CA LEU A 139 -7.37 -6.30 9.34
C LEU A 139 -6.25 -7.15 8.71
N ALA A 140 -5.29 -6.50 8.05
CA ALA A 140 -4.13 -7.18 7.48
C ALA A 140 -3.22 -7.81 8.52
N ASP A 141 -2.99 -7.14 9.64
CA ASP A 141 -2.22 -7.69 10.76
C ASP A 141 -2.80 -9.04 11.20
N ASN A 142 -4.11 -9.09 11.42
CA ASN A 142 -4.82 -10.30 11.85
C ASN A 142 -4.74 -11.41 10.81
N ILE A 143 -5.02 -11.10 9.54
CA ILE A 143 -5.01 -12.07 8.44
C ILE A 143 -3.61 -12.65 8.23
N MET A 144 -2.59 -11.80 8.30
CA MET A 144 -1.18 -12.18 8.14
C MET A 144 -0.53 -12.69 9.42
N ARG A 145 -1.30 -12.77 10.52
CA ARG A 145 -0.87 -13.25 11.86
C ARG A 145 0.37 -12.51 12.38
N ARG A 146 0.39 -11.19 12.21
CA ARG A 146 1.51 -10.33 12.64
C ARG A 146 1.47 -9.94 14.12
N GLN A 147 0.41 -10.31 14.84
CA GLN A 147 0.29 -10.19 16.31
C GLN A 147 0.35 -8.73 16.78
N GLY A 148 -0.33 -7.84 16.06
CA GLY A 148 -0.38 -6.40 16.33
C GLY A 148 0.85 -5.62 15.84
N ARG A 149 1.90 -6.29 15.34
CA ARG A 149 3.16 -5.62 14.94
C ARG A 149 2.99 -4.66 13.76
N MET A 150 2.10 -4.94 12.81
CA MET A 150 1.80 -4.01 11.71
C MET A 150 1.10 -2.75 12.23
N LEU A 151 0.12 -2.91 13.14
CA LEU A 151 -0.59 -1.77 13.71
C LEU A 151 0.32 -0.90 14.58
N ALA A 152 1.14 -1.54 15.43
CA ALA A 152 2.13 -0.85 16.25
C ALA A 152 3.17 -0.11 15.38
N ALA A 153 3.59 -0.69 14.25
CA ALA A 153 4.54 -0.05 13.35
C ALA A 153 3.99 1.26 12.76
N VAL A 154 2.73 1.27 12.29
CA VAL A 154 2.13 2.50 11.74
C VAL A 154 1.85 3.57 12.80
N GLU A 155 1.57 3.16 14.04
CA GLU A 155 1.44 4.06 15.20
C GLU A 155 2.76 4.74 15.56
N ASN A 156 3.86 4.02 15.40
CA ASN A 156 5.20 4.49 15.76
C ASN A 156 5.94 5.20 14.61
N MET A 157 5.25 5.53 13.51
CA MET A 157 5.82 6.30 12.39
C MET A 157 6.14 7.77 12.73
N GLY A 158 5.81 8.23 13.95
CA GLY A 158 5.98 9.61 14.37
C GLY A 158 5.00 10.58 13.71
N ARG A 159 5.26 11.89 13.89
CA ARG A 159 4.39 12.96 13.38
C ARG A 159 4.38 13.01 11.86
N ASN A 160 3.20 13.16 11.27
CA ASN A 160 3.02 13.47 9.86
C ASN A 160 2.87 14.99 9.63
N ARG A 161 3.21 15.46 8.44
CA ARG A 161 2.80 16.76 7.94
C ARG A 161 1.32 16.69 7.52
N ILE A 162 0.57 17.75 7.80
CA ILE A 162 -0.80 17.92 7.32
C ILE A 162 -0.72 18.42 5.87
N ALA A 163 -1.46 17.78 4.96
CA ALA A 163 -1.55 18.16 3.56
C ALA A 163 -2.92 17.76 2.99
N ALA A 164 -3.34 18.44 1.91
CA ALA A 164 -4.53 18.04 1.16
C ALA A 164 -4.30 16.75 0.36
N GLU A 165 -3.06 16.50 -0.08
CA GLU A 165 -2.65 15.28 -0.77
C GLU A 165 -1.13 15.06 -0.68
N CYS A 166 -0.66 13.88 -1.06
CA CYS A 166 0.76 13.57 -1.16
C CYS A 166 1.39 14.17 -2.42
N VAL A 167 2.69 14.45 -2.35
CA VAL A 167 3.55 14.44 -3.55
C VAL A 167 3.77 12.97 -3.93
N PRO A 168 3.65 12.56 -5.22
CA PRO A 168 3.92 11.18 -5.63
C PRO A 168 5.29 10.72 -5.12
N PHE A 169 5.35 9.50 -4.59
CA PHE A 169 6.55 8.97 -3.97
C PHE A 169 6.75 7.49 -4.29
N ARG A 170 7.95 6.99 -4.01
CA ARG A 170 8.32 5.58 -4.22
C ARG A 170 8.90 4.95 -2.97
N VAL A 171 8.71 3.65 -2.85
CA VAL A 171 9.34 2.79 -1.85
C VAL A 171 9.88 1.55 -2.53
N GLU A 172 10.98 1.01 -2.00
CA GLU A 172 11.55 -0.23 -2.49
C GLU A 172 10.61 -1.40 -2.18
N SER A 173 10.55 -2.41 -3.05
CA SER A 173 9.64 -3.55 -2.88
C SER A 173 10.20 -4.63 -1.95
N TYR A 174 11.51 -4.62 -1.67
CA TYR A 174 12.19 -5.61 -0.84
C TYR A 174 12.93 -4.98 0.33
N TYR A 175 12.76 -5.61 1.49
CA TYR A 175 13.41 -5.24 2.74
C TYR A 175 14.10 -6.47 3.33
N ALA A 176 15.33 -6.28 3.80
CA ALA A 176 16.09 -7.35 4.43
C ALA A 176 15.37 -7.88 5.68
N ALA A 177 15.54 -9.18 5.93
CA ALA A 177 15.05 -9.81 7.15
C ALA A 177 15.67 -9.17 8.41
N ALA A 178 15.06 -9.43 9.56
CA ALA A 178 15.73 -9.17 10.84
C ALA A 178 17.04 -9.97 10.88
N GLU A 179 18.15 -9.33 11.28
CA GLU A 179 19.34 -10.09 11.63
C GLU A 179 19.01 -10.90 12.88
N THR A 180 19.08 -12.23 12.79
CA THR A 180 19.01 -13.06 13.98
C THR A 180 20.20 -12.71 14.85
N ALA A 181 19.97 -12.09 16.00
CA ALA A 181 21.02 -11.90 16.98
C ALA A 181 21.63 -13.28 17.27
N ARG A 182 22.88 -13.49 16.84
CA ARG A 182 23.64 -14.66 17.25
C ARG A 182 23.87 -14.50 18.75
N VAL A 183 23.08 -15.20 19.55
CA VAL A 183 23.39 -15.37 20.97
C VAL A 183 24.67 -16.20 21.01
N ALA A 184 25.77 -15.56 21.41
CA ALA A 184 27.03 -16.22 21.74
C ALA A 184 26.92 -16.95 23.08
#